data_AF-A0A2S8SDV0-F1
#
_entry.id   AF-A0A2S8SDV0-F1
#
_cell.length_a   1.000
_cell.length_b   1.000
_cell.length_c   1.000
_cell.angle_alpha   90.00
_cell.angle_beta   90.00
_cell.angle_gamma   90.00
#
_symmetry.space_group_name_H-M   'P 1'
#
loop_
_entity.id
_entity.type
_entity.pdbx_description
1 polymer ?
#
loop_
_entity_poly.entity_id
_entity_poly.type
_entity_poly.pdbx_seq_one_letter_code
_entity_poly.pdbx_strand_id
1 'polypeptide(L)'
;MALEPGDNDFIARIRQRHQVAPAPAPKPSRTFIVKITRDGKTTEDLFFDQAPSIGAIAGRAGTEAFVLSIDMVHHREDEKLAAE
;
A
#
# COMPACT_ATOMS: atom_id res chain seq x y z
N MET A 1 34.56 -46.11 -18.90
CA MET A 1 34.20 -44.87 -19.61
C MET A 1 33.18 -44.15 -18.74
N ALA A 2 33.62 -43.14 -17.98
CA ALA A 2 32.77 -42.39 -17.05
C ALA A 2 32.14 -41.22 -17.79
N LEU A 3 30.81 -41.09 -17.75
CA LEU A 3 30.11 -39.90 -18.22
C LEU A 3 30.30 -38.79 -17.19
N GLU A 4 30.94 -37.69 -17.58
CA GLU A 4 30.87 -36.43 -16.85
C GLU A 4 29.58 -35.69 -17.25
N PRO A 5 28.62 -35.46 -16.35
CA PRO A 5 27.55 -34.50 -16.58
C PRO A 5 28.06 -33.11 -16.16
N GLY A 6 28.88 -32.51 -17.02
CA GLY A 6 29.33 -31.13 -16.87
C GLY A 6 28.26 -30.13 -17.32
N ASP A 7 27.84 -29.31 -16.37
CA ASP A 7 27.73 -27.85 -16.54
C ASP A 7 26.63 -27.27 -17.44
N ASN A 8 25.36 -27.57 -17.15
CA ASN A 8 24.28 -26.69 -17.65
C ASN A 8 23.04 -26.64 -16.76
N ASP A 9 23.24 -26.30 -15.48
CA ASP A 9 22.11 -26.03 -14.59
C ASP A 9 21.58 -24.60 -14.81
N PHE A 10 20.97 -24.40 -15.99
CA PHE A 10 20.26 -23.17 -16.34
C PHE A 10 19.17 -22.84 -15.31
N ILE A 11 18.53 -23.87 -14.75
CA ILE A 11 17.46 -23.75 -13.76
C ILE A 11 17.99 -23.18 -12.44
N ALA A 12 19.16 -23.62 -11.98
CA ALA A 12 19.83 -23.06 -10.80
C ALA A 12 20.16 -21.57 -11.01
N ARG A 13 20.60 -21.20 -12.22
CA ARG A 13 20.94 -19.81 -12.57
C ARG A 13 19.71 -18.89 -12.59
N ILE A 14 18.55 -19.39 -13.05
CA ILE A 14 17.28 -18.66 -13.01
C ILE A 14 16.77 -18.51 -11.57
N ARG A 15 16.85 -19.57 -10.76
CA ARG A 15 16.45 -19.54 -9.34
C ARG A 15 17.28 -18.52 -8.54
N GLN A 16 18.58 -18.44 -8.81
CA GLN A 16 19.49 -17.52 -8.12
C GLN A 16 19.18 -16.04 -8.46
N ARG A 17 18.76 -15.74 -9.69
CA ARG A 17 18.34 -14.37 -10.07
C ARG A 17 17.00 -13.96 -9.48
N HIS A 18 16.08 -14.89 -9.26
CA HIS A 18 14.76 -14.60 -8.67
C HIS A 18 14.78 -14.46 -7.15
N GLN A 19 15.79 -15.00 -6.45
CA GLN A 19 15.88 -14.92 -4.98
C GLN A 19 16.34 -13.56 -4.45
N VAL A 20 16.92 -12.71 -5.30
CA VAL A 20 17.34 -11.35 -4.92
C VAL A 20 16.33 -10.33 -5.45
N ALA A 21 15.06 -10.50 -5.07
CA ALA A 21 14.13 -9.39 -5.15
C ALA A 21 14.55 -8.40 -4.05
N PRO A 22 14.92 -7.14 -4.37
CA PRO A 22 15.16 -6.15 -3.34
C PRO A 22 13.89 -6.03 -2.49
N ALA A 23 14.06 -6.06 -1.16
CA ALA A 23 12.95 -5.81 -0.25
C ALA A 23 12.25 -4.51 -0.69
N PRO A 24 10.91 -4.49 -0.80
CA PRO A 24 10.22 -3.30 -1.25
C PRO A 24 10.59 -2.15 -0.31
N ALA A 25 11.15 -1.08 -0.87
CA ALA A 25 11.47 0.11 -0.10
C ALA A 25 10.22 0.58 0.66
N PRO A 26 10.36 1.07 1.90
CA PRO A 26 9.23 1.61 2.65
C PRO A 26 8.60 2.71 1.80
N LYS A 27 7.34 2.51 1.42
CA LYS A 27 6.58 3.55 0.73
C LYS A 27 6.21 4.59 1.78
N PRO A 28 6.30 5.90 1.46
CA PRO A 28 5.83 6.93 2.38
C PRO A 28 4.39 6.62 2.76
N SER A 29 4.13 6.45 4.06
CA SER A 29 2.79 6.20 4.57
C SER A 29 1.98 7.50 4.44
N ARG A 30 1.05 7.50 3.49
CA ARG A 30 0.10 8.58 3.28
C ARG A 30 -1.27 8.07 3.67
N THR A 31 -1.96 8.83 4.51
CA THR A 31 -3.30 8.50 4.95
C THR A 31 -4.26 9.51 4.35
N PHE A 32 -5.23 9.03 3.60
CA PHE A 32 -6.31 9.85 3.05
C PHE A 32 -7.50 9.77 4.00
N ILE A 33 -8.02 10.92 4.41
CA ILE A 33 -9.18 11.05 5.30
C ILE A 33 -10.31 11.61 4.46
N VAL A 34 -11.37 10.82 4.27
CA VAL A 34 -12.56 11.25 3.56
C VAL A 34 -13.64 11.53 4.59
N LYS A 35 -14.05 12.80 4.71
CA LYS A 35 -15.15 13.19 5.58
C LYS A 35 -16.46 13.07 4.82
N ILE A 36 -17.39 12.30 5.36
CA ILE A 36 -18.70 12.05 4.76
C ILE A 36 -19.85 12.45 5.68
N THR A 37 -21.04 12.61 5.13
CA THR A 37 -22.30 12.72 5.88
C THR A 37 -23.42 11.98 5.16
N ARG A 38 -24.36 11.38 5.92
CA ARG A 38 -25.54 10.72 5.33
C ARG A 38 -26.80 11.56 5.49
N ASP A 39 -26.92 12.25 6.61
CA ASP A 39 -28.10 13.02 7.01
C ASP A 39 -27.88 14.54 6.92
N GLY A 40 -26.66 14.98 6.58
CA GLY A 40 -26.28 16.39 6.50
C GLY A 40 -25.97 17.04 7.84
N LYS A 41 -26.10 16.32 8.97
CA LYS A 41 -25.79 16.85 10.31
C LYS A 41 -24.65 16.09 10.96
N THR A 42 -24.62 14.76 10.86
CA THR A 42 -23.55 13.95 11.41
C THR A 42 -22.44 13.72 10.38
N THR A 43 -21.19 13.92 10.79
CA THR A 43 -20.01 13.67 9.95
C THR A 43 -19.25 12.45 10.43
N GLU A 44 -18.78 11.64 9.49
CA GLU A 44 -17.95 10.45 9.73
C GLU A 44 -16.65 10.56 8.92
N ASP A 45 -15.54 10.14 9.49
CA ASP A 45 -14.23 10.15 8.85
C ASP A 45 -13.82 8.74 8.42
N LEU A 46 -13.53 8.57 7.13
CA LEU A 46 -13.04 7.31 6.56
C LEU A 46 -11.56 7.40 6.23
N PHE A 47 -10.78 6.45 6.75
CA PHE A 47 -9.32 6.41 6.58
C PHE A 47 -8.91 5.44 5.48
N PHE A 48 -8.07 5.87 4.54
CA PHE A 48 -7.54 5.06 3.46
C PHE A 48 -6.02 5.18 3.38
N ASP A 49 -5.33 4.05 3.29
CA ASP A 49 -3.86 3.98 3.14
C ASP A 49 -3.39 4.32 1.71
N GLN A 50 -4.34 4.49 0.78
CA GLN A 50 -4.13 4.82 -0.62
C GLN A 50 -5.18 5.83 -1.07
N ALA A 51 -4.91 6.54 -2.17
CA ALA A 51 -5.85 7.49 -2.73
C ALA A 51 -7.19 6.77 -3.02
N PRO A 52 -8.29 7.18 -2.36
CA PRO A 52 -9.54 6.45 -2.45
C PRO A 52 -10.19 6.66 -3.82
N SER A 53 -10.68 5.59 -4.43
CA SER A 53 -11.57 5.67 -5.58
C SER A 53 -13.02 5.90 -5.13
N ILE A 54 -13.88 6.41 -6.02
CA ILE A 54 -15.31 6.58 -5.74
C ILE A 54 -15.93 5.25 -5.30
N GLY A 55 -15.57 4.14 -5.95
CA GLY A 55 -16.05 2.80 -5.56
C GLY A 55 -15.58 2.36 -4.18
N ALA A 56 -14.34 2.70 -3.79
CA ALA A 56 -13.81 2.40 -2.46
C ALA A 56 -14.53 3.20 -1.36
N ILE A 57 -14.89 4.45 -1.65
CA ILE A 57 -15.69 5.29 -0.75
C ILE A 57 -17.11 4.71 -0.66
N ALA A 58 -17.79 4.48 -1.78
CA ALA A 58 -19.15 3.94 -1.81
C ALA A 58 -19.26 2.56 -1.13
N GLY A 59 -18.23 1.71 -1.27
CA GLY A 59 -18.19 0.40 -0.64
C GLY A 59 -18.11 0.43 0.89
N ARG A 60 -17.58 1.53 1.49
CA ARG A 60 -17.53 1.72 2.95
C ARG A 60 -18.67 2.60 3.46
N ALA A 61 -18.94 3.68 2.77
CA ALA A 61 -19.90 4.71 3.16
C ALA A 61 -21.36 4.37 2.82
N GLY A 62 -21.58 3.51 1.82
CA GLY A 62 -22.86 3.35 1.14
C GLY A 62 -23.05 4.37 0.01
N THR A 63 -23.93 4.07 -0.94
CA THR A 63 -24.20 4.92 -2.12
C THR A 63 -25.02 6.18 -1.81
N GLU A 64 -25.57 6.28 -0.61
CA GLU A 64 -26.40 7.41 -0.15
C GLU A 64 -25.60 8.45 0.64
N ALA A 65 -24.29 8.23 0.85
CA ALA A 65 -23.44 9.16 1.57
C ALA A 65 -22.91 10.29 0.66
N PHE A 66 -22.84 11.50 1.23
CA PHE A 66 -22.24 12.68 0.60
C PHE A 66 -20.81 12.87 1.10
N VAL A 67 -19.87 13.15 0.19
CA VAL A 67 -18.49 13.50 0.54
C VAL A 67 -18.39 15.01 0.78
N LEU A 68 -17.84 15.39 1.92
CA LEU A 68 -17.63 16.78 2.33
C LEU A 68 -16.20 17.25 2.06
N SER A 69 -15.20 16.43 2.40
CA SER A 69 -13.79 16.72 2.14
C SER A 69 -12.97 15.45 1.92
N ILE A 70 -11.83 15.62 1.25
CA ILE A 70 -10.79 14.60 1.13
C ILE A 70 -9.47 15.27 1.50
N ASP A 71 -8.91 14.84 2.61
CA ASP A 71 -7.66 15.34 3.17
C ASP A 71 -6.56 14.28 3.04
N MET A 72 -5.31 14.70 2.87
CA MET A 72 -4.17 13.78 2.81
C MET A 72 -3.14 14.15 3.87
N VAL A 73 -2.91 13.22 4.79
CA VAL A 73 -1.89 13.30 5.83
C VAL A 73 -0.64 12.56 5.37
N HIS A 74 0.49 13.25 5.33
CA HIS A 74 1.79 12.62 5.16
C HIS A 74 2.35 12.27 6.54
N HIS A 75 2.54 10.98 6.81
CA HIS A 75 3.37 10.57 7.94
C HIS A 75 4.82 10.72 7.50
N ARG A 76 5.48 11.80 7.93
CA ARG A 76 6.94 11.87 7.84
C ARG A 76 7.50 10.85 8.83
N GLU A 77 8.37 9.96 8.38
CA GLU A 77 9.09 8.98 9.20
C GLU A 77 10.14 9.63 10.15
N ASP A 78 9.96 10.90 10.54
CA ASP A 78 10.88 11.66 11.39
C ASP A 78 10.75 11.34 12.90
N GLU A 79 9.77 10.55 13.33
CA GLU A 79 9.60 10.20 14.76
C GLU A 79 10.40 8.98 15.23
N LYS A 80 11.16 8.31 14.35
CA LYS A 80 12.04 7.20 14.76
C LYS A 80 13.52 7.54 14.94
N LEU A 81 13.96 8.74 14.60
CA LEU A 81 15.37 9.14 14.74
C LEU A 81 15.67 9.96 16.02
N ALA A 82 14.69 10.23 16.86
CA ALA A 82 14.84 11.02 18.09
C ALA A 82 14.90 10.18 19.39
N ALA A 83 15.02 8.85 19.28
CA ALA A 83 14.98 7.93 20.41
C ALA A 83 16.18 6.96 20.49
N GLU A 84 17.32 7.31 19.89
CA GLU A 84 18.62 6.62 20.11
C GLU A 84 19.67 7.58 20.71
#